data_AF-A0A7V1KYH3-F1
#
_entry.id   AF-A0A7V1KYH3-F1
#
_cell.length_a   1.000
_cell.length_b   1.000
_cell.length_c   1.000
_cell.angle_alpha   90.00
_cell.angle_beta   90.00
_cell.angle_gamma   90.00
#
_symmetry.space_group_name_H-M   'P 1'
#
loop_
_entity.id
_entity.type
_entity.pdbx_description
1 polymer ?
#
loop_
_entity_poly.entity_id
_entity_poly.type
_entity_poly.pdbx_seq_one_letter_code
_entity_poly.pdbx_strand_id
1 'polypeptide(L)'
;EYYNNPSYLPSEYKPRCISPWMVAYIFPDGEVRPCLNFSYSFGNVKEKSFLKVWNSHQAINFRKFLKERKIFPVCVRCTELYRY
;
A
#
# COMPACT_ATOMS: atom_id res chain seq x y z
N GLU A 1 15.83 5.99 -18.02
CA GLU A 1 15.47 4.57 -17.73
C GLU A 1 14.13 4.40 -17.02
N TYR A 2 13.77 5.26 -16.05
CA TYR A 2 12.54 5.14 -15.25
C TYR A 2 11.34 4.67 -16.09
N TYR A 3 10.86 5.44 -17.05
CA TYR A 3 9.64 5.09 -17.80
C TYR A 3 9.75 3.86 -18.73
N ASN A 4 10.95 3.50 -19.18
CA ASN A 4 11.15 2.51 -20.25
C ASN A 4 11.63 1.14 -19.76
N ASN A 5 12.04 1.02 -18.48
CA ASN A 5 12.53 -0.23 -17.90
C ASN A 5 11.50 -0.80 -16.89
N PRO A 6 10.84 -1.95 -17.19
CA PRO A 6 9.90 -2.61 -16.28
C PRO A 6 10.53 -3.10 -14.97
N SER A 7 11.83 -3.39 -14.98
CA SER A 7 12.60 -3.86 -13.83
C SER A 7 13.32 -2.72 -13.10
N TYR A 8 12.96 -1.47 -13.38
CA TYR A 8 13.57 -0.31 -12.74
C TYR A 8 13.44 -0.39 -11.22
N LEU A 9 14.56 -0.22 -10.52
CA LEU A 9 14.63 -0.03 -9.08
C LEU A 9 15.36 1.28 -8.79
N PRO A 10 14.84 2.13 -7.89
CA PRO A 10 15.51 3.38 -7.54
C PRO A 10 16.81 3.12 -6.77
N SER A 11 17.90 3.76 -7.18
CA SER A 11 19.20 3.68 -6.52
C SER A 11 19.31 4.62 -5.32
N GLU A 12 18.68 5.79 -5.38
CA GLU A 12 18.76 6.85 -4.37
C GLU A 12 17.79 6.65 -3.20
N TYR A 13 16.75 5.83 -3.39
CA TYR A 13 15.71 5.57 -2.40
C TYR A 13 15.75 4.12 -1.96
N LYS A 14 15.57 3.89 -0.66
CA LYS A 14 15.44 2.51 -0.14
C LYS A 14 14.17 1.91 -0.74
N PRO A 15 14.23 0.72 -1.37
CA PRO A 15 13.07 0.05 -1.94
C PRO A 15 12.22 -0.57 -0.83
N ARG A 16 11.58 0.27 0.00
CA ARG A 16 10.73 -0.12 1.12
C ARG A 16 9.52 0.81 1.21
N CYS A 17 8.33 0.26 1.02
CA CYS A 17 7.10 1.01 1.20
C CYS A 17 6.63 0.96 2.66
N ILE A 18 6.40 2.13 3.28
CA ILE A 18 5.80 2.25 4.62
C ILE A 18 4.40 2.88 4.63
N SER A 19 3.89 3.25 3.46
CA SER A 19 2.60 3.91 3.31
C SER A 19 1.44 3.17 4.02
N PRO A 20 1.32 1.83 3.97
CA PRO A 20 0.23 1.11 4.64
C PRO A 20 0.22 1.15 6.17
N TRP A 21 1.23 1.75 6.81
CA TRP A 21 1.27 2.05 8.24
C TRP A 21 1.03 3.54 8.54
N MET A 22 1.25 4.43 7.57
CA MET A 22 1.22 5.88 7.75
C MET A 22 -0.06 6.52 7.21
N VAL A 23 -0.63 5.96 6.14
CA VAL A 23 -1.74 6.56 5.39
C VAL A 23 -2.79 5.49 5.12
N ALA A 24 -4.05 5.82 5.40
CA ALA A 24 -5.20 5.00 5.04
C ALA A 24 -5.93 5.62 3.84
N TYR A 25 -6.22 4.79 2.85
CA TYR A 25 -7.00 5.21 1.68
C TYR A 25 -8.42 4.70 1.83
N ILE A 26 -9.38 5.63 1.96
CA ILE A 26 -10.81 5.33 2.02
C ILE A 26 -11.42 5.78 0.69
N PHE A 27 -11.96 4.84 -0.07
CA PHE A 27 -12.58 5.12 -1.37
C PHE A 27 -14.06 5.55 -1.20
N PRO A 28 -14.68 6.16 -2.22
CA PRO A 28 -16.08 6.64 -2.13
C PRO A 28 -17.11 5.53 -1.83
N ASP A 29 -16.80 4.29 -2.23
CA ASP A 29 -17.56 3.08 -1.90
C ASP A 29 -17.48 2.71 -0.41
N GLY A 30 -16.56 3.33 0.34
CA GLY A 30 -16.29 3.07 1.76
C GLY A 30 -15.20 2.03 2.00
N GLU A 31 -14.62 1.46 0.95
CA GLU A 31 -13.54 0.50 1.10
C GLU A 31 -12.26 1.16 1.59
N VAL A 32 -11.61 0.52 2.56
CA VAL A 32 -10.27 0.88 3.01
C VAL A 32 -9.26 0.04 2.26
N ARG A 33 -8.33 0.67 1.55
CA ARG A 33 -7.33 -0.01 0.71
C ARG A 33 -5.91 0.35 1.18
N PRO A 34 -4.90 -0.52 0.90
CA PRO A 34 -3.52 -0.27 1.33
C PRO A 34 -2.87 0.92 0.62
N CYS A 35 -3.22 1.16 -0.65
CA CYS A 35 -2.83 2.35 -1.41
C CYS A 35 -3.72 2.52 -2.65
N LEU A 36 -3.52 3.62 -3.39
CA LEU A 36 -4.30 3.95 -4.60
C LEU A 36 -4.21 2.90 -5.72
N ASN A 37 -3.10 2.16 -5.77
CA ASN A 37 -2.78 1.26 -6.88
C ASN A 37 -3.32 -0.17 -6.71
N PHE A 38 -3.91 -0.50 -5.55
CA PHE A 38 -4.42 -1.84 -5.27
C PHE A 38 -5.94 -1.82 -5.09
N SER A 39 -6.61 -2.83 -5.64
CA SER A 39 -8.03 -3.13 -5.39
C SER A 39 -8.26 -3.99 -4.15
N TYR A 40 -7.19 -4.42 -3.46
CA TYR A 40 -7.30 -5.25 -2.26
C TYR A 40 -7.91 -4.45 -1.10
N SER A 41 -9.09 -4.85 -0.66
CA SER A 41 -9.83 -4.20 0.42
C SER A 41 -9.48 -4.78 1.78
N PHE A 42 -9.22 -3.90 2.75
CA PHE A 42 -9.11 -4.23 4.17
C PHE A 42 -10.48 -4.38 4.83
N GLY A 43 -11.55 -3.98 4.14
CA GLY A 43 -12.94 -3.95 4.59
C GLY A 43 -13.59 -2.58 4.33
N ASN A 44 -14.86 -2.42 4.71
CA ASN A 44 -15.64 -1.22 4.44
C ASN A 44 -16.00 -0.45 5.74
N VAL A 45 -15.74 0.86 5.76
CA VAL A 45 -16.05 1.72 6.93
C VAL A 45 -17.55 1.95 7.15
N LYS A 46 -18.38 1.66 6.14
CA LYS A 46 -19.85 1.69 6.25
C LYS A 46 -20.40 0.53 7.06
N GLU A 47 -19.62 -0.54 7.24
CA GLU A 47 -20.03 -1.76 7.96
C GLU A 47 -19.37 -1.88 9.35
N LYS A 48 -18.10 -1.49 9.47
CA LYS A 48 -17.31 -1.62 10.70
C LYS A 48 -16.57 -0.32 10.98
N SER A 49 -16.27 -0.05 12.25
CA SER A 49 -15.46 1.12 12.61
C SER A 49 -14.10 1.08 11.92
N PHE A 50 -13.58 2.26 11.57
CA PHE A 50 -12.29 2.39 10.90
C PHE A 50 -11.18 1.59 11.58
N LEU A 51 -11.06 1.67 12.92
CA LEU A 51 -10.04 0.93 13.66
C LEU A 51 -10.16 -0.59 13.54
N LYS A 52 -11.38 -1.12 13.43
CA LYS A 52 -11.61 -2.56 13.19
C LYS A 52 -11.20 -2.95 11.76
N VAL A 53 -11.49 -2.10 10.78
CA VAL A 53 -11.10 -2.33 9.37
C VAL A 53 -9.59 -2.20 9.19
N TRP A 54 -8.99 -1.17 9.76
CA TRP A 54 -7.55 -0.89 9.69
C TRP A 54 -6.69 -1.96 10.38
N ASN A 55 -7.26 -2.67 11.35
CA ASN A 55 -6.64 -3.80 12.03
C ASN A 55 -7.31 -5.14 11.68
N SER A 56 -7.97 -5.22 10.53
CA SER A 56 -8.54 -6.47 10.04
C SER A 56 -7.45 -7.49 9.73
N HIS A 57 -7.84 -8.76 9.64
CA HIS A 57 -6.92 -9.83 9.24
C HIS A 57 -6.30 -9.55 7.87
N GLN A 58 -7.08 -9.02 6.94
CA GLN A 58 -6.66 -8.58 5.60
C GLN A 58 -5.56 -7.51 5.69
N ALA A 59 -5.78 -6.47 6.51
CA ALA A 59 -4.81 -5.39 6.69
C ALA A 59 -3.50 -5.89 7.30
N ILE A 60 -3.60 -6.72 8.35
CA ILE A 60 -2.44 -7.29 9.04
C ILE A 60 -1.63 -8.18 8.08
N ASN A 61 -2.29 -9.05 7.33
CA ASN A 61 -1.63 -9.94 6.38
C ASN A 61 -0.93 -9.17 5.27
N PHE A 62 -1.59 -8.14 4.71
CA PHE A 62 -0.99 -7.29 3.69
C PHE A 62 0.29 -6.61 4.22
N ARG A 63 0.23 -6.02 5.43
CA ARG A 63 1.40 -5.37 6.05
C ARG A 63 2.53 -6.34 6.34
N LYS A 64 2.23 -7.56 6.81
CA LYS A 64 3.24 -8.62 7.00
C LYS A 64 3.92 -8.98 5.68
N PHE A 65 3.13 -9.25 4.65
CA PHE A 65 3.63 -9.62 3.33
C PHE A 65 4.47 -8.49 2.70
N LEU A 66 4.02 -7.25 2.81
CA LEU A 66 4.78 -6.09 2.33
C LEU A 66 6.08 -5.89 3.13
N LYS A 67 6.07 -6.11 4.45
CA LYS A 67 7.28 -5.99 5.27
C LYS A 67 8.36 -6.99 4.84
N GLU A 68 7.97 -8.21 4.49
CA GLU A 68 8.87 -9.25 4.00
C GLU A 68 9.41 -8.93 2.59
N ARG A 69 8.53 -8.51 1.68
CA ARG A 69 8.89 -8.19 0.29
C ARG A 69 9.55 -6.82 0.12
N LYS A 70 9.40 -5.93 1.10
CA LYS A 70 9.76 -4.50 1.12
C LYS A 70 8.97 -3.64 0.13
N ILE A 71 8.85 -4.08 -1.13
CA ILE A 71 8.04 -3.46 -2.19
C ILE A 71 7.46 -4.53 -3.12
N PHE A 72 6.45 -4.14 -3.90
CA PHE A 72 6.00 -4.87 -5.09
C PHE A 72 6.52 -4.20 -6.36
N PRO A 73 6.55 -4.90 -7.52
CA PRO A 73 6.98 -4.29 -8.78
C PRO A 73 6.21 -3.00 -9.13
N VAL A 74 4.90 -2.94 -8.84
CA VAL A 74 4.08 -1.75 -9.07
C VAL A 74 4.48 -0.55 -8.20
N CYS A 75 5.12 -0.78 -7.05
CA CYS A 75 5.47 0.28 -6.10
C CYS A 75 6.51 1.27 -6.65
N VAL A 76 7.35 0.86 -7.61
CA VAL A 76 8.39 1.74 -8.18
C VAL A 76 7.82 2.89 -9.00
N ARG A 77 6.51 2.84 -9.30
CA ARG A 77 5.77 3.94 -9.95
C ARG A 77 4.89 4.73 -8.98
N CYS A 78 4.86 4.33 -7.72
CA CYS A 78 4.04 4.96 -6.70
C CYS A 78 4.77 6.15 -6.09
N THR A 79 4.11 7.29 -6.02
CA THR A 79 4.65 8.50 -5.36
C THR A 79 4.97 8.26 -3.89
N GLU A 80 4.20 7.41 -3.21
CA GLU A 80 4.39 7.08 -1.79
C GLU A 80 5.71 6.33 -1.51
N LEU A 81 6.30 5.67 -2.51
CA LEU A 81 7.61 5.03 -2.33
C LEU A 81 8.73 6.07 -2.12
N TYR A 82 8.57 7.26 -2.68
CA TYR A 82 9.57 8.33 -2.69
C TYR A 82 9.31 9.38 -1.61
N ARG A 83 8.24 9.21 -0.82
CA ARG A 83 7.78 10.18 0.18
C ARG A 83 8.53 10.10 1.51
N TYR A 84 9.13 8.94 1.82
CA TYR A 84 9.71 8.60 3.11
C TYR A 84 11.11 7.98 2.94
#